data_AF-A0A954KDK1-F1
#
_entry.id   AF-A0A954KDK1-F1
#
_cell.length_a   1.000
_cell.length_b   1.000
_cell.length_c   1.000
_cell.angle_alpha   90.00
_cell.angle_beta   90.00
_cell.angle_gamma   90.00
#
_symmetry.space_group_name_H-M   'P 1'
#
loop_
_entity.id
_entity.type
_entity.pdbx_description
1 polymer ?
#
loop_
_entity_poly.entity_id
_entity_poly.type
_entity_poly.pdbx_seq_one_letter_code
_entity_poly.pdbx_strand_id
1 'polypeptide(L)'
;MLPPLRQNQVLEQIEELRLPQLDLSVCPAEQREARLNELVAADFMLILGNDLRVVPVVIDALAGRFRHSGICDEKTADRLAVAIEEALVNAIVHGNLEISSLVREQPGNIYEKMIQARRLDPRFRKRRVRVICRYGLREGSIVVRDEGKGFDVAALPDPTNEENLSRAYGRGILLMRAFFDDVNYSPRGNAVTLVKQKPSPSSVGEKISSLVAN
;
A
#
# COMPACT_ATOMS: atom_id res chain seq x y z
N MET A 1 -3.49 11.25 30.01
CA MET A 1 -2.91 11.38 28.65
C MET A 1 -1.53 10.75 28.69
N LEU A 2 -1.36 9.56 28.10
CA LEU A 2 -0.04 8.92 27.98
C LEU A 2 0.68 9.50 26.75
N PRO A 3 1.99 9.78 26.83
CA PRO A 3 2.75 10.34 25.72
C PRO A 3 2.88 9.30 24.57
N PRO A 4 3.03 9.75 23.31
CA PRO A 4 3.28 8.84 22.19
C PRO A 4 4.63 8.15 22.38
N LEU A 5 4.64 6.81 22.30
CA LEU A 5 5.85 6.00 22.42
C LEU A 5 6.81 6.32 21.28
N ARG A 6 8.09 6.50 21.62
CA ARG A 6 9.15 6.72 20.62
C ARG A 6 9.36 5.44 19.82
N GLN A 7 9.74 5.57 18.54
CA GLN A 7 9.91 4.49 17.57
C GLN A 7 10.78 3.31 18.06
N ASN A 8 11.71 3.55 18.99
CA ASN A 8 12.54 2.52 19.62
C ASN A 8 11.81 1.70 20.71
N GLN A 9 10.83 2.26 21.39
CA GLN A 9 10.04 1.55 22.42
C GLN A 9 9.01 0.59 21.80
N VAL A 10 8.56 0.85 20.57
CA VAL A 10 7.71 -0.08 19.81
C VAL A 10 8.51 -1.32 19.39
N LEU A 11 9.79 -1.15 19.04
CA LEU A 11 10.67 -2.26 18.66
C LEU A 11 11.03 -3.15 19.86
N GLU A 12 11.27 -2.56 21.03
CA GLU A 12 11.52 -3.33 22.27
C GLU A 12 10.27 -4.09 22.77
N GLN A 13 9.08 -3.51 22.62
CA GLN A 13 7.82 -4.21 22.99
C GLN A 13 7.46 -5.37 22.05
N ILE A 14 7.97 -5.37 20.80
CA ILE A 14 7.81 -6.48 19.86
C ILE A 14 8.73 -7.67 20.22
N GLU A 15 9.85 -7.44 20.91
CA GLU A 15 10.73 -8.54 21.37
C GLU A 15 10.18 -9.30 22.60
N GLU A 16 9.35 -8.67 23.44
CA GLU A 16 8.74 -9.33 24.61
C GLU A 16 7.52 -10.20 24.28
N LEU A 17 6.86 -9.95 23.14
CA LEU A 17 5.86 -10.86 22.60
C LEU A 17 6.57 -11.94 21.78
N ARG A 18 7.13 -12.94 22.48
CA ARG A 18 7.46 -14.26 21.88
C ARG A 18 6.17 -14.94 21.41
N LEU A 19 5.54 -14.40 20.37
CA LEU A 19 4.71 -15.19 19.49
C LEU A 19 5.63 -16.27 18.89
N PRO A 20 5.19 -17.53 18.82
CA PRO A 20 5.98 -18.57 18.17
C PRO A 20 6.37 -18.06 16.79
N GLN A 21 7.68 -18.01 16.50
CA GLN A 21 8.17 -17.66 15.18
C GLN A 21 7.52 -18.66 14.20
N LEU A 22 6.51 -18.19 13.47
CA LEU A 22 5.79 -19.02 12.52
C LEU A 22 6.72 -19.21 11.32
N ASP A 23 7.50 -20.29 11.33
CA ASP A 23 8.38 -20.64 10.23
C ASP A 23 7.56 -21.21 9.06
N LEU A 24 7.07 -20.29 8.22
CA LEU A 24 6.30 -20.61 7.02
C LEU A 24 7.11 -21.37 5.96
N SER A 25 8.44 -21.45 6.09
CA SER A 25 9.30 -22.15 5.12
C SER A 25 9.13 -23.67 5.18
N VAL A 26 8.71 -24.19 6.33
CA VAL A 26 8.51 -25.63 6.57
C VAL A 26 7.05 -26.06 6.36
N CYS A 27 6.15 -25.09 6.13
CA CYS A 27 4.72 -25.35 5.97
C CYS A 27 4.39 -25.76 4.52
N PRO A 28 3.77 -26.93 4.29
CA PRO A 28 3.25 -27.32 2.98
C PRO A 28 2.34 -26.22 2.42
N ALA A 29 2.38 -26.01 1.09
CA ALA A 29 1.63 -24.92 0.44
C ALA A 29 0.14 -24.93 0.81
N GLU A 30 -0.46 -26.11 0.93
CA GLU A 30 -1.87 -26.33 1.29
C GLU A 30 -2.21 -25.90 2.73
N GLN A 31 -1.25 -25.94 3.66
CA GLN A 31 -1.46 -25.59 5.07
C GLN A 31 -1.02 -24.15 5.39
N ARG A 32 -0.25 -23.54 4.49
CA ARG A 32 0.29 -22.18 4.67
C ARG A 32 -0.80 -21.15 4.76
N GLU A 33 -1.87 -21.30 3.97
CA GLU A 33 -3.01 -20.39 3.98
C GLU A 33 -3.79 -20.46 5.30
N ALA A 34 -4.07 -21.67 5.80
CA ALA A 34 -4.73 -21.85 7.10
C ALA A 34 -3.91 -21.23 8.25
N ARG A 35 -2.59 -21.38 8.25
CA ARG A 35 -1.69 -20.80 9.26
C ARG A 35 -1.58 -19.28 9.15
N LEU A 36 -1.61 -18.72 7.95
CA LEU A 36 -1.64 -17.26 7.76
C LEU A 36 -2.94 -16.65 8.33
N ASN A 37 -4.05 -17.38 8.29
CA ASN A 37 -5.32 -16.94 8.87
C ASN A 37 -5.30 -16.93 10.42
N GLU A 38 -4.38 -17.65 11.07
CA GLU A 38 -4.22 -17.63 12.53
C GLU A 38 -3.41 -16.41 13.03
N LEU A 39 -2.76 -15.66 12.11
CA LEU A 39 -1.95 -14.51 12.49
C LEU A 39 -2.81 -13.33 12.92
N VAL A 40 -2.69 -12.97 14.20
CA VAL A 40 -3.38 -11.82 14.79
C VAL A 40 -2.77 -10.49 14.34
N ALA A 41 -1.45 -10.46 14.20
CA ALA A 41 -0.69 -9.32 13.72
C ALA A 41 0.61 -9.76 13.04
N ALA A 42 1.07 -9.01 12.05
CA ALA A 42 2.39 -9.20 11.47
C ALA A 42 2.94 -7.94 10.81
N ASP A 43 4.27 -7.85 10.79
CA ASP A 43 5.03 -6.86 10.04
C ASP A 43 5.75 -7.55 8.88
N PHE A 44 5.58 -7.02 7.68
CA PHE A 44 6.19 -7.54 6.46
C PHE A 44 6.85 -6.40 5.67
N MET A 45 8.14 -6.55 5.36
CA MET A 45 8.91 -5.54 4.65
C MET A 45 9.45 -6.08 3.33
N LEU A 46 9.30 -5.29 2.27
CA LEU A 46 9.88 -5.53 0.96
C LEU A 46 10.80 -4.36 0.58
N ILE A 47 11.88 -4.68 -0.13
CA ILE A 47 12.76 -3.70 -0.76
C ILE A 47 12.79 -4.00 -2.25
N LEU A 48 12.20 -3.11 -3.04
CA LEU A 48 12.02 -3.27 -4.47
C LEU A 48 13.04 -2.43 -5.25
N GLY A 49 13.49 -2.95 -6.39
CA GLY A 49 14.13 -2.14 -7.42
C GLY A 49 13.08 -1.40 -8.27
N ASN A 50 13.52 -0.82 -9.38
CA ASN A 50 12.64 -0.04 -10.27
C ASN A 50 12.05 -0.88 -11.42
N ASP A 51 11.79 -2.17 -11.21
CA ASP A 51 11.20 -3.06 -12.23
C ASP A 51 9.70 -3.18 -12.03
N LEU A 52 8.90 -2.62 -12.95
CA LEU A 52 7.44 -2.68 -12.87
C LEU A 52 6.89 -4.11 -12.98
N ARG A 53 7.65 -5.08 -13.52
CA ARG A 53 7.21 -6.47 -13.61
C ARG A 53 7.01 -7.13 -12.25
N VAL A 54 7.60 -6.57 -11.19
CA VAL A 54 7.41 -7.07 -9.82
C VAL A 54 6.09 -6.60 -9.21
N VAL A 55 5.49 -5.54 -9.74
CA VAL A 55 4.34 -4.86 -9.12
C VAL A 55 3.15 -5.80 -8.92
N PRO A 56 2.71 -6.61 -9.91
CA PRO A 56 1.60 -7.55 -9.71
C PRO A 56 1.85 -8.53 -8.56
N VAL A 57 3.06 -9.10 -8.49
CA VAL A 57 3.44 -10.06 -7.44
C VAL A 57 3.43 -9.41 -6.05
N VAL A 58 3.85 -8.14 -5.96
CA VAL A 58 3.82 -7.38 -4.70
C VAL A 58 2.38 -7.06 -4.30
N ILE A 59 1.52 -6.68 -5.25
CA ILE A 59 0.10 -6.42 -4.99
C ILE A 59 -0.56 -7.67 -4.41
N ASP A 60 -0.39 -8.83 -5.06
CA ASP A 60 -0.96 -10.10 -4.58
C ASP A 60 -0.49 -10.43 -3.16
N ALA A 61 0.79 -10.22 -2.87
CA ALA A 61 1.35 -10.43 -1.55
C ALA A 61 0.74 -9.49 -0.48
N LEU A 62 0.48 -8.23 -0.82
CA LEU A 62 -0.06 -7.23 0.11
C LEU A 62 -1.57 -7.38 0.30
N ALA A 63 -2.33 -7.40 -0.80
CA ALA A 63 -3.79 -7.56 -0.79
C ALA A 63 -4.19 -8.91 -0.18
N GLY A 64 -3.45 -9.98 -0.49
CA GLY A 64 -3.64 -11.29 0.12
C GLY A 64 -3.51 -11.23 1.65
N ARG A 65 -2.55 -10.49 2.21
CA ARG A 65 -2.42 -10.35 3.67
C ARG A 65 -3.59 -9.59 4.30
N PHE A 66 -4.08 -8.55 3.64
CA PHE A 66 -5.27 -7.83 4.10
C PHE A 66 -6.51 -8.73 4.08
N ARG A 67 -6.65 -9.58 3.06
CA ARG A 67 -7.70 -10.59 2.98
C ARG A 67 -7.58 -11.62 4.10
N HIS A 68 -6.43 -12.28 4.25
CA HIS A 68 -6.22 -13.34 5.24
C HIS A 68 -6.34 -12.85 6.69
N SER A 69 -5.95 -11.61 6.96
CA SER A 69 -6.10 -11.01 8.30
C SER A 69 -7.52 -10.53 8.61
N GLY A 70 -8.46 -10.63 7.67
CA GLY A 70 -9.84 -10.18 7.83
C GLY A 70 -10.00 -8.66 7.80
N ILE A 71 -9.02 -7.91 7.29
CA ILE A 71 -9.17 -6.47 7.05
C ILE A 71 -10.18 -6.21 5.95
N CYS A 72 -10.18 -7.03 4.91
CA CYS A 72 -11.04 -6.84 3.75
C CYS A 72 -11.56 -8.18 3.22
N ASP A 73 -12.72 -8.14 2.57
CA ASP A 73 -13.20 -9.25 1.75
C ASP A 73 -12.52 -9.24 0.37
N GLU A 74 -12.81 -10.24 -0.46
CA GLU A 74 -12.25 -10.39 -1.81
C GLU A 74 -12.55 -9.16 -2.70
N LYS A 75 -13.79 -8.69 -2.72
CA LYS A 75 -14.21 -7.52 -3.51
C LYS A 75 -13.47 -6.25 -3.10
N THR A 76 -13.25 -6.07 -1.80
CA THR A 76 -12.50 -4.94 -1.28
C THR A 76 -11.01 -5.12 -1.57
N ALA A 77 -10.47 -6.33 -1.50
CA ALA A 77 -9.08 -6.62 -1.85
C ALA A 77 -8.78 -6.22 -3.31
N ASP A 78 -9.67 -6.50 -4.27
CA ASP A 78 -9.50 -6.08 -5.67
C ASP A 78 -9.44 -4.55 -5.82
N ARG A 79 -10.24 -3.82 -5.05
CA ARG A 79 -10.21 -2.35 -5.03
C ARG A 79 -8.93 -1.82 -4.41
N LEU A 80 -8.51 -2.41 -3.29
CA LEU A 80 -7.24 -2.07 -2.65
C LEU A 80 -6.05 -2.36 -3.57
N ALA A 81 -6.10 -3.43 -4.37
CA ALA A 81 -5.07 -3.78 -5.34
C ALA A 81 -4.83 -2.64 -6.35
N VAL A 82 -5.88 -2.02 -6.88
CA VAL A 82 -5.79 -0.85 -7.77
C VAL A 82 -5.11 0.34 -7.08
N ALA A 83 -5.48 0.64 -5.83
CA ALA A 83 -4.86 1.73 -5.08
C ALA A 83 -3.39 1.45 -4.72
N ILE A 84 -3.07 0.20 -4.37
CA ILE A 84 -1.70 -0.25 -4.08
C ILE A 84 -0.84 -0.16 -5.35
N GLU A 85 -1.39 -0.54 -6.51
CA GLU A 85 -0.71 -0.39 -7.80
C GLU A 85 -0.32 1.07 -8.05
N GLU A 86 -1.26 1.99 -7.90
CA GLU A 86 -0.99 3.43 -8.08
C GLU A 86 0.08 3.94 -7.11
N ALA A 87 0.06 3.51 -5.84
CA ALA A 87 1.11 3.86 -4.88
C ALA A 87 2.50 3.35 -5.29
N LEU A 88 2.58 2.09 -5.75
CA LEU A 88 3.83 1.47 -6.21
C LEU A 88 4.36 2.10 -7.50
N VAL A 89 3.47 2.36 -8.46
CA VAL A 89 3.81 3.05 -9.71
C VAL A 89 4.29 4.47 -9.43
N ASN A 90 3.62 5.21 -8.53
CA ASN A 90 4.06 6.54 -8.12
C ASN A 90 5.47 6.50 -7.53
N ALA A 91 5.72 5.57 -6.60
CA ALA A 91 7.03 5.43 -5.96
C ALA A 91 8.13 5.02 -6.95
N ILE A 92 7.86 4.07 -7.84
CA ILE A 92 8.85 3.58 -8.81
C ILE A 92 9.09 4.61 -9.93
N VAL A 93 8.03 5.04 -10.61
CA VAL A 93 8.13 5.85 -11.84
C VAL A 93 8.31 7.32 -11.54
N HIS A 94 7.47 7.89 -10.67
CA HIS A 94 7.46 9.33 -10.40
C HIS A 94 8.43 9.72 -9.28
N GLY A 95 8.63 8.83 -8.31
CA GLY A 95 9.62 8.98 -7.24
C GLY A 95 11.03 8.62 -7.70
N ASN A 96 11.34 7.32 -7.74
CA ASN A 96 12.69 6.83 -8.01
C ASN A 96 13.20 7.17 -9.40
N LEU A 97 12.40 6.95 -10.44
CA LEU A 97 12.78 7.27 -11.81
C LEU A 97 12.54 8.75 -12.13
N GLU A 98 11.89 9.55 -11.28
CA GLU A 98 11.60 10.98 -11.47
C GLU A 98 10.88 11.35 -12.78
N ILE A 99 10.15 10.41 -13.39
CA ILE A 99 9.44 10.64 -14.65
C ILE A 99 8.15 11.40 -14.34
N SER A 100 7.85 12.46 -15.08
CA SER A 100 6.61 13.23 -14.84
C SER A 100 5.37 12.42 -15.23
N SER A 101 4.29 12.51 -14.44
CA SER A 101 2.99 11.92 -14.75
C SER A 101 2.39 12.45 -16.05
N LEU A 102 2.74 13.67 -16.46
CA LEU A 102 2.32 14.26 -17.74
C LEU A 102 2.82 13.49 -18.96
N VAL A 103 3.90 12.71 -18.82
CA VAL A 103 4.42 11.88 -19.92
C VAL A 103 3.47 10.73 -20.25
N ARG A 104 2.63 10.30 -19.30
CA ARG A 104 1.66 9.20 -19.48
C ARG A 104 0.57 9.54 -20.51
N GLU A 105 0.35 10.82 -20.80
CA GLU A 105 -0.63 11.30 -21.79
C GLU A 105 -0.03 11.46 -23.19
N GLN A 106 1.28 11.33 -23.35
CA GLN A 106 1.92 11.48 -24.65
C GLN A 106 1.68 10.26 -25.55
N PRO A 107 1.46 10.46 -26.86
CA PRO A 107 1.20 9.37 -27.79
C PRO A 107 2.45 8.48 -28.01
N GLY A 108 2.19 7.21 -28.34
CA GLY A 108 3.23 6.24 -28.67
C GLY A 108 3.87 5.60 -27.44
N ASN A 109 5.14 5.19 -27.57
CA ASN A 109 5.88 4.45 -26.52
C ASN A 109 6.90 5.30 -25.75
N ILE A 110 6.68 6.61 -25.69
CA ILE A 110 7.61 7.56 -25.05
C ILE A 110 7.73 7.24 -23.57
N TYR A 111 6.60 6.99 -22.91
CA TYR A 111 6.53 6.66 -21.50
C TYR A 111 7.35 5.40 -21.17
N GLU A 112 7.15 4.31 -21.91
CA GLU A 112 7.88 3.05 -21.73
C GLU A 112 9.37 3.21 -22.01
N LYS A 113 9.74 3.93 -23.08
CA LYS A 113 11.15 4.19 -23.43
C LYS A 113 11.85 4.98 -22.33
N MET A 114 11.21 6.00 -21.76
CA MET A 114 11.77 6.78 -20.65
C MET A 114 11.98 5.92 -19.41
N ILE A 115 11.02 5.05 -19.09
CA ILE A 115 11.16 4.10 -17.99
C ILE A 115 12.38 3.20 -18.23
N GLN A 116 12.49 2.56 -19.40
CA GLN A 116 13.63 1.68 -19.69
C GLN A 116 14.98 2.43 -19.63
N ALA A 117 15.05 3.64 -20.19
CA ALA A 117 16.26 4.45 -20.17
C ALA A 117 16.69 4.77 -18.73
N ARG A 118 15.77 5.25 -17.87
CA ARG A 118 16.10 5.63 -16.49
C ARG A 118 16.36 4.42 -15.58
N ARG A 119 15.77 3.27 -15.87
CA ARG A 119 16.06 2.02 -15.13
C ARG A 119 17.52 1.56 -15.28
N LEU A 120 18.15 1.88 -16.40
CA LEU A 120 19.56 1.53 -16.68
C LEU A 120 20.55 2.61 -16.22
N ASP A 121 20.09 3.86 -16.08
CA ASP A 121 20.90 5.00 -15.68
C ASP A 121 21.44 4.82 -14.23
N PRO A 122 22.77 4.92 -14.01
CA PRO A 122 23.39 4.83 -12.70
C PRO A 122 22.81 5.75 -11.62
N ARG A 123 22.24 6.90 -12.00
CA ARG A 123 21.63 7.88 -11.09
C ARG A 123 20.35 7.38 -10.44
N PHE A 124 19.59 6.53 -11.13
CA PHE A 124 18.29 6.05 -10.66
C PHE A 124 18.28 4.54 -10.35
N ARG A 125 19.05 3.71 -11.07
CA ARG A 125 18.99 2.24 -11.00
C ARG A 125 19.25 1.64 -9.61
N LYS A 126 20.05 2.34 -8.79
CA LYS A 126 20.39 1.90 -7.43
C LYS A 126 19.32 2.27 -6.42
N ARG A 127 18.40 3.18 -6.77
CA ARG A 127 17.32 3.58 -5.87
C ARG A 127 16.41 2.41 -5.57
N ARG A 128 15.80 2.42 -4.39
CA ARG A 128 14.90 1.38 -3.90
C ARG A 128 13.56 1.95 -3.48
N VAL A 129 12.53 1.13 -3.57
CA VAL A 129 11.24 1.41 -2.93
C VAL A 129 11.12 0.48 -1.73
N ARG A 130 10.95 1.04 -0.53
CA ARG A 130 10.67 0.29 0.69
C ARG A 130 9.17 0.20 0.87
N VAL A 131 8.65 -1.01 0.99
CA VAL A 131 7.25 -1.26 1.28
C VAL A 131 7.14 -1.94 2.63
N ILE A 132 6.35 -1.38 3.53
CA ILE A 132 6.09 -1.95 4.86
C ILE A 132 4.59 -2.21 4.96
N CYS A 133 4.21 -3.45 5.16
CA CYS A 133 2.85 -3.87 5.41
C CYS A 133 2.73 -4.30 6.87
N ARG A 134 1.79 -3.71 7.58
CA ARG A 134 1.45 -4.10 8.95
C ARG A 134 -0.03 -4.40 9.01
N TYR A 135 -0.40 -5.41 9.78
CA TYR A 135 -1.79 -5.61 10.15
C TYR A 135 -1.87 -6.06 11.60
N GLY A 136 -2.97 -5.71 12.25
CA GLY A 136 -3.26 -6.10 13.62
C GLY A 136 -4.74 -6.35 13.81
N LEU A 137 -5.21 -6.25 15.06
CA LEU A 137 -6.61 -6.54 15.41
C LEU A 137 -7.62 -5.53 14.86
N ARG A 138 -7.22 -4.26 14.66
CA ARG A 138 -8.13 -3.16 14.33
C ARG A 138 -7.97 -2.62 12.92
N GLU A 139 -6.77 -2.68 12.37
CA GLU A 139 -6.45 -2.08 11.08
C GLU A 139 -5.27 -2.80 10.43
N GLY A 140 -5.07 -2.51 9.15
CA GLY A 140 -3.78 -2.69 8.49
C GLY A 140 -3.33 -1.43 7.80
N SER A 141 -2.02 -1.33 7.62
CA SER A 141 -1.37 -0.24 6.94
C SER A 141 -0.33 -0.72 5.93
N ILE A 142 -0.21 0.03 4.84
CA ILE A 142 0.83 -0.14 3.83
C ILE A 142 1.56 1.19 3.71
N VAL A 143 2.87 1.19 3.98
CA VAL A 143 3.75 2.32 3.74
C VAL A 143 4.55 2.03 2.48
N VAL A 144 4.47 2.89 1.48
CA VAL A 144 5.31 2.85 0.28
C VAL A 144 6.22 4.07 0.31
N ARG A 145 7.54 3.87 0.32
CA ARG A 145 8.54 4.94 0.38
C ARG A 145 9.57 4.79 -0.73
N ASP A 146 9.78 5.85 -1.48
CA ASP A 146 10.82 5.96 -2.51
C ASP A 146 11.99 6.84 -2.06
N GLU A 147 13.08 6.79 -2.84
CA GLU A 147 14.31 7.56 -2.63
C GLU A 147 14.42 8.75 -3.59
N GLY A 148 13.31 9.13 -4.23
CA GLY A 148 13.20 10.27 -5.10
C GLY A 148 13.21 11.61 -4.35
N LYS A 149 13.05 12.68 -5.12
CA LYS A 149 12.94 14.04 -4.58
C LYS A 149 11.66 14.26 -3.78
N GLY A 150 10.62 13.45 -4.05
CA GLY A 150 9.27 13.64 -3.51
C GLY A 150 8.51 14.75 -4.26
N PHE A 151 7.40 15.18 -3.71
CA PHE A 151 6.56 16.23 -4.29
C PHE A 151 5.93 17.09 -3.20
N ASP A 152 5.47 18.28 -3.57
CA ASP A 152 4.80 19.16 -2.63
C ASP A 152 3.37 18.68 -2.38
N VAL A 153 3.15 18.13 -1.19
CA VAL A 153 1.85 17.61 -0.73
C VAL A 153 0.85 18.74 -0.54
N ALA A 154 1.30 19.93 -0.13
CA ALA A 154 0.42 21.08 0.09
C ALA A 154 -0.08 21.70 -1.23
N ALA A 155 0.68 21.51 -2.32
CA ALA A 155 0.27 21.92 -3.66
C ALA A 155 -0.69 20.91 -4.32
N LEU A 156 -1.02 19.79 -3.67
CA LEU A 156 -2.00 18.86 -4.22
C LEU A 156 -3.38 19.53 -4.27
N PRO A 157 -4.00 19.60 -5.47
CA PRO A 157 -5.33 20.14 -5.59
C PRO A 157 -6.34 19.23 -4.87
N ASP A 158 -7.43 19.82 -4.38
CA ASP A 158 -8.51 19.07 -3.74
C ASP A 158 -9.07 18.04 -4.74
N PRO A 159 -8.94 16.73 -4.47
CA PRO A 159 -9.41 15.69 -5.38
C PRO A 159 -10.94 15.57 -5.42
N THR A 160 -11.66 16.24 -4.53
CA THR A 160 -13.14 16.29 -4.55
C THR A 160 -13.70 17.32 -5.53
N ASN A 161 -12.85 18.19 -6.07
CA ASN A 161 -13.24 19.13 -7.11
C ASN A 161 -13.30 18.43 -8.48
N GLU A 162 -14.45 18.53 -9.15
CA GLU A 162 -14.74 17.86 -10.42
C GLU A 162 -13.74 18.19 -11.54
N GLU A 163 -13.15 19.39 -11.54
CA GLU A 163 -12.15 19.78 -12.54
C GLU A 163 -10.86 18.92 -12.45
N ASN A 164 -10.52 18.44 -11.25
CA ASN A 164 -9.33 17.63 -11.01
C ASN A 164 -9.53 16.13 -11.32
N LEU A 165 -10.78 15.67 -11.48
CA LEU A 165 -11.11 14.29 -11.90
C LEU A 165 -10.59 13.97 -13.31
N SER A 166 -10.50 15.00 -14.15
CA SER A 166 -10.13 14.89 -15.57
C SER A 166 -8.62 14.77 -15.81
N ARG A 167 -7.77 15.19 -14.85
CA ARG A 167 -6.32 15.32 -15.04
C ARG A 167 -5.58 14.06 -14.56
N ALA A 168 -4.69 13.50 -15.39
CA ALA A 168 -4.02 12.22 -15.08
C ALA A 168 -3.20 12.24 -13.79
N TYR A 169 -2.68 13.39 -13.37
CA TYR A 169 -1.83 13.53 -12.19
C TYR A 169 -2.58 13.40 -10.85
N GLY A 170 -3.93 13.42 -10.84
CA GLY A 170 -4.75 13.34 -9.62
C GLY A 170 -5.45 12.00 -9.40
N ARG A 171 -5.58 11.17 -10.45
CA ARG A 171 -6.38 9.93 -10.39
C ARG A 171 -5.84 8.91 -9.39
N GLY A 172 -4.51 8.73 -9.32
CA GLY A 172 -3.91 7.78 -8.38
C GLY A 172 -4.18 8.14 -6.91
N ILE A 173 -4.11 9.43 -6.57
CA ILE A 173 -4.41 9.92 -5.20
C ILE A 173 -5.89 9.76 -4.88
N LEU A 174 -6.77 10.05 -5.83
CA LEU A 174 -8.20 9.84 -5.69
C LEU A 174 -8.53 8.36 -5.45
N LEU A 175 -7.95 7.45 -6.24
CA LEU A 175 -8.16 6.01 -6.09
C LEU A 175 -7.69 5.50 -4.72
N MET A 176 -6.51 5.95 -4.27
CA MET A 176 -6.02 5.64 -2.92
C MET A 176 -7.00 6.11 -1.84
N ARG A 177 -7.46 7.36 -1.92
CA ARG A 177 -8.43 7.94 -0.96
C ARG A 177 -9.83 7.34 -1.05
N ALA A 178 -10.20 6.77 -2.19
CA ALA A 178 -11.50 6.13 -2.38
C ALA A 178 -11.56 4.73 -1.75
N PHE A 179 -10.42 4.03 -1.64
CA PHE A 179 -10.39 2.63 -1.21
C PHE A 179 -9.79 2.42 0.19
N PHE A 180 -8.84 3.27 0.59
CA PHE A 180 -8.30 3.30 1.95
C PHE A 180 -9.07 4.32 2.80
N ASP A 181 -9.13 4.07 4.11
CA ASP A 181 -9.84 4.94 5.04
C ASP A 181 -8.99 6.15 5.44
N ASP A 182 -7.65 6.01 5.38
CA ASP A 182 -6.72 7.12 5.55
C ASP A 182 -5.53 7.00 4.57
N VAL A 183 -5.08 8.14 4.06
CA VAL A 183 -3.98 8.29 3.09
C VAL A 183 -3.12 9.49 3.47
N ASN A 184 -1.97 9.20 4.07
CA ASN A 184 -1.06 10.21 4.59
C ASN A 184 0.26 10.22 3.83
N TYR A 185 0.64 11.38 3.30
CA TYR A 185 1.96 11.59 2.71
C TYR A 185 2.93 12.15 3.74
N SER A 186 4.20 11.72 3.69
CA SER A 186 5.26 12.37 4.45
C SER A 186 5.44 13.83 3.99
N PRO A 187 6.00 14.73 4.83
CA PRO A 187 6.19 16.13 4.46
C PRO A 187 7.01 16.35 3.18
N ARG A 188 7.93 15.43 2.86
CA ARG A 188 8.72 15.45 1.62
C ARG A 188 7.95 14.93 0.40
N GLY A 189 6.83 14.24 0.60
CA GLY A 189 6.04 13.63 -0.47
C GLY A 189 6.66 12.38 -1.11
N ASN A 190 7.70 11.79 -0.52
CA ASN A 190 8.34 10.56 -1.03
C ASN A 190 7.97 9.30 -0.23
N ALA A 191 6.89 9.38 0.55
CA ALA A 191 6.32 8.24 1.25
C ALA A 191 4.81 8.46 1.40
N VAL A 192 4.03 7.42 1.14
CA VAL A 192 2.60 7.36 1.40
C VAL A 192 2.30 6.24 2.39
N THR A 193 1.43 6.52 3.34
CA THR A 193 0.87 5.55 4.30
C THR A 193 -0.61 5.41 4.00
N LEU A 194 -1.01 4.18 3.67
CA LEU A 194 -2.38 3.78 3.36
C LEU A 194 -2.91 2.97 4.54
N VAL A 195 -4.05 3.34 5.12
CA VAL A 195 -4.62 2.64 6.28
C VAL A 195 -6.03 2.15 5.95
N LYS A 196 -6.31 0.90 6.33
CA LYS A 196 -7.63 0.28 6.22
C LYS A 196 -8.06 -0.28 7.57
N GLN A 197 -9.21 0.15 8.05
CA GLN A 197 -9.83 -0.35 9.26
C GLN A 197 -10.47 -1.72 9.00
N LYS A 198 -10.36 -2.63 9.97
CA LYS A 198 -11.15 -3.85 9.95
C LYS A 198 -12.63 -3.48 10.11
N PRO A 199 -13.54 -4.11 9.36
CA PRO A 199 -14.96 -3.93 9.58
C PRO A 199 -15.31 -4.35 11.01
N SER A 200 -16.02 -3.48 11.74
CA SER A 200 -16.50 -3.83 13.09
C SER A 200 -17.53 -4.98 12.98
N PRO A 201 -17.58 -5.89 13.97
CA PRO A 201 -18.55 -6.99 13.98
C PRO A 201 -20.01 -6.52 13.97
N SER A 202 -20.28 -5.25 14.30
CA SER A 202 -21.62 -4.65 14.23
C SER A 202 -22.14 -4.42 12.80
N SER A 203 -21.27 -4.30 11.80
CA SER A 203 -21.70 -4.02 10.40
C SER A 203 -22.23 -5.26 9.65
N VAL A 204 -21.98 -6.46 10.18
CA VAL A 204 -22.50 -7.74 9.64
C VAL A 204 -23.87 -8.08 10.22
N GLY A 205 -24.13 -7.73 11.49
CA GLY A 205 -25.40 -8.00 12.19
C GLY A 205 -26.58 -7.14 11.72
N GLU A 206 -26.35 -5.86 11.42
CA GLU A 206 -27.43 -4.96 10.95
C GLU A 206 -27.98 -5.36 9.59
N LYS A 207 -27.14 -5.89 8.68
CA LYS A 207 -27.58 -6.39 7.38
C LYS A 207 -28.50 -7.60 7.50
N ILE A 208 -28.26 -8.50 8.46
CA ILE A 208 -29.12 -9.66 8.68
C ILE A 208 -30.46 -9.22 9.30
N SER A 209 -30.46 -8.35 10.31
CA SER A 209 -31.72 -7.85 10.89
C SER A 209 -32.62 -7.10 9.89
N SER A 210 -32.06 -6.37 8.93
CA SER A 210 -32.85 -5.70 7.88
C SER A 210 -33.46 -6.63 6.83
N LEU A 211 -32.95 -7.87 6.71
CA LEU A 211 -33.42 -8.88 5.75
C LEU A 211 -34.48 -9.82 6.34
N VAL A 212 -34.61 -9.90 7.67
CA VAL A 212 -35.66 -10.69 8.35
C VAL A 212 -36.83 -9.81 8.81
N ALA A 213 -36.71 -8.48 8.70
CA ALA A 213 -37.73 -7.51 9.11
C ALA A 213 -38.66 -7.03 7.98
N ASN A 214 -38.57 -7.60 6.77
CA ASN A 214 -39.44 -7.31 5.62
C ASN A 214 -40.14 -8.58 5.11
#